data_AF-A0A382T4W0-F1
#
_entry.id   AF-A0A382T4W0-F1
#
_cell.length_a   1.000
_cell.length_b   1.000
_cell.length_c   1.000
_cell.angle_alpha   90.00
_cell.angle_beta   90.00
_cell.angle_gamma   90.00
#
_symmetry.space_group_name_H-M   'P 1'
#
loop_
_entity.id
_entity.type
_entity.pdbx_description
1 polymer ?
#
loop_
_entity_poly.entity_id
_entity_poly.type
_entity_poly.pdbx_seq_one_letter_code
_entity_poly.pdbx_strand_id
1 'polypeptide(L)'
;QGYTVFRRILPPTLIRDLRRVTDEAREMARKKSGGQVQRLQPVSQYELDQQPFIDYGELPKLVDAIARVLTPRHLHGNRDLFGVLLEPRDTPWCTNWHRDWRDNAVGLPLELWDEVFSDRLLQSDQLRPVR
;
A
#
# COMPACT_ATOMS: atom_id res chain seq x y z
N GLN A 1 11.88 2.62 -16.33
CA GLN A 1 11.62 2.30 -14.91
C GLN A 1 10.31 2.97 -14.49
N GLY A 2 9.50 2.34 -13.63
CA GLY A 2 8.15 2.80 -13.27
C GLY A 2 8.00 3.28 -11.83
N TYR A 3 9.07 3.81 -11.22
CA TYR A 3 9.05 4.32 -9.84
C TYR A 3 10.06 5.46 -9.65
N THR A 4 9.86 6.26 -8.59
CA THR A 4 10.76 7.34 -8.15
C THR A 4 10.98 7.23 -6.64
N VAL A 5 12.23 7.42 -6.18
CA VAL A 5 12.60 7.36 -4.76
C VAL A 5 12.93 8.75 -4.23
N PHE A 6 12.12 9.25 -3.30
CA PHE A 6 12.38 10.48 -2.57
C PHE A 6 13.05 10.17 -1.23
N ARG A 7 14.24 10.74 -1.00
CA ARG A 7 14.98 10.54 0.26
C ARG A 7 14.81 11.75 1.16
N ARG A 8 14.74 11.52 2.48
CA ARG A 8 14.73 12.57 3.52
C ARG A 8 13.59 13.59 3.39
N ILE A 9 12.45 13.17 2.84
CA ILE A 9 11.26 14.03 2.78
C ILE A 9 10.48 14.06 4.10
N LEU A 10 10.60 12.99 4.90
CA LEU A 10 9.92 12.85 6.19
C LEU A 10 10.75 13.45 7.34
N PRO A 11 10.15 14.30 8.19
CA PRO A 11 10.77 14.74 9.44
C PRO A 11 10.98 13.56 10.42
N PRO A 12 12.07 13.54 11.21
CA PRO A 12 12.31 12.48 12.19
C PRO A 12 11.19 12.30 13.23
N THR A 13 10.54 13.40 13.63
CA THR A 13 9.39 13.37 14.55
C THR A 13 8.23 12.59 13.96
N LEU A 14 7.84 12.90 12.72
CA LEU A 14 6.77 12.19 12.02
C LEU A 14 7.10 10.71 11.80
N ILE A 15 8.37 10.37 11.52
CA ILE A 15 8.80 8.96 11.42
C ILE A 15 8.58 8.22 12.75
N ARG A 16 8.93 8.84 13.88
CA ARG A 16 8.72 8.25 15.20
C ARG A 16 7.23 8.04 15.48
N ASP A 17 6.41 9.04 15.16
CA ASP A 17 4.98 9.00 15.47
C ASP A 17 4.25 7.98 14.59
N LEU A 18 4.61 7.89 13.29
CA LEU A 18 4.16 6.84 12.37
C LEU A 18 4.56 5.45 12.86
N ARG A 19 5.82 5.25 13.28
CA ARG A 19 6.29 3.96 13.80
C ARG A 19 5.44 3.49 14.98
N ARG A 20 5.25 4.36 15.97
CA ARG A 20 4.43 4.06 17.15
C ARG A 20 3.03 3.59 16.76
N VAL A 21 2.31 4.34 15.94
CA VAL A 21 0.94 3.96 15.58
C VAL A 21 0.89 2.71 14.69
N THR A 22 1.89 2.49 13.82
CA THR A 22 1.95 1.26 13.03
C THR A 22 2.32 0.02 13.84
N ASP A 23 3.10 0.17 14.92
CA ASP A 23 3.36 -0.92 15.87
C ASP A 23 2.07 -1.30 16.63
N GLU A 24 1.28 -0.30 17.05
CA GLU A 24 -0.05 -0.52 17.64
C GLU A 24 -1.00 -1.23 16.65
N ALA A 25 -1.03 -0.77 15.40
CA ALA A 25 -1.82 -1.39 14.33
C ALA A 25 -1.42 -2.85 14.08
N ARG A 26 -0.12 -3.16 14.14
CA ARG A 26 0.39 -4.52 13.97
C ARG A 26 -0.12 -5.47 15.05
N GLU A 27 -0.04 -5.06 16.31
CA GLU A 27 -0.51 -5.88 17.43
C GLU A 27 -2.04 -6.05 17.39
N MET A 28 -2.77 -5.00 17.03
CA MET A 28 -4.21 -5.07 16.81
C MET A 28 -4.59 -6.07 15.70
N ALA A 29 -3.92 -6.00 14.55
CA ALA A 29 -4.16 -6.90 13.42
C ALA A 29 -3.90 -8.36 13.84
N ARG A 30 -2.78 -8.62 14.52
CA ARG A 30 -2.40 -9.97 14.95
C ARG A 30 -3.37 -10.53 15.98
N LYS A 31 -3.86 -9.69 16.91
CA LYS A 31 -4.88 -10.09 17.87
C LYS A 31 -6.19 -10.49 17.18
N LYS A 32 -6.58 -9.77 16.11
CA LYS A 32 -7.82 -10.01 15.37
C LYS A 32 -7.75 -11.20 14.40
N SER A 33 -6.61 -11.37 13.73
CA SER A 33 -6.53 -12.25 12.55
C SER A 33 -5.35 -13.24 12.58
N GLY A 34 -4.61 -13.30 13.69
CA GLY A 34 -3.47 -14.20 13.87
C GLY A 34 -2.15 -13.64 13.37
N GLY A 35 -1.05 -14.35 13.66
CA GLY A 35 0.31 -13.89 13.39
C GLY A 35 0.68 -13.79 11.91
N GLN A 36 -0.09 -14.40 11.02
CA GLN A 36 0.14 -14.38 9.57
C GLN A 36 -0.58 -13.23 8.84
N VAL A 37 -1.32 -12.38 9.56
CA VAL A 37 -1.96 -11.19 8.97
C VAL A 37 -0.90 -10.24 8.39
N GLN A 38 -1.18 -9.71 7.20
CA GLN A 38 -0.22 -8.85 6.47
C GLN A 38 -0.72 -7.42 6.28
N ARG A 39 -1.93 -7.13 6.77
CA ARG A 39 -2.59 -5.86 6.51
C ARG A 39 -3.61 -5.51 7.58
N LEU A 40 -3.62 -4.24 7.96
CA LEU A 40 -4.73 -3.59 8.65
C LEU A 40 -5.25 -2.46 7.76
N GLN A 41 -6.45 -2.64 7.19
CA GLN A 41 -7.05 -1.71 6.23
C GLN A 41 -8.58 -1.77 6.34
N PRO A 42 -9.28 -0.62 6.18
CA PRO A 42 -8.74 0.74 6.15
C PRO A 42 -8.37 1.24 7.56
N VAL A 43 -7.37 2.12 7.69
CA VAL A 43 -6.91 2.57 9.02
C VAL A 43 -7.95 3.38 9.80
N SER A 44 -8.92 4.00 9.12
CA SER A 44 -9.98 4.79 9.75
C SER A 44 -10.97 3.95 10.56
N GLN A 45 -11.03 2.63 10.33
CA GLN A 45 -11.95 1.72 11.02
C GLN A 45 -11.40 1.18 12.35
N TYR A 46 -10.23 1.66 12.78
CA TYR A 46 -9.54 1.14 13.96
C TYR A 46 -9.26 2.26 14.96
N GLU A 47 -9.31 1.90 16.24
CA GLU A 47 -8.96 2.79 17.36
C GLU A 47 -7.45 3.02 17.45
N LEU A 48 -6.94 3.75 16.46
CA LEU A 48 -5.55 4.18 16.36
C LEU A 48 -5.53 5.71 16.41
N ASP A 49 -4.45 6.27 16.94
CA ASP A 49 -4.18 7.70 16.80
C ASP A 49 -4.07 8.07 15.31
N GLN A 50 -5.04 8.84 14.83
CA GLN A 50 -5.14 9.14 13.41
C GLN A 50 -4.24 10.31 12.99
N GLN A 51 -3.71 11.10 13.93
CA GLN A 51 -3.00 12.33 13.61
C GLN A 51 -1.72 12.08 12.79
N PRO A 52 -0.87 11.08 13.08
CA PRO A 52 0.33 10.83 12.28
C PRO A 52 0.04 10.51 10.81
N PHE A 53 -1.10 9.85 10.54
CA PHE A 53 -1.54 9.56 9.18
C PHE A 53 -2.01 10.81 8.43
N ILE A 54 -2.69 11.72 9.13
CA ILE A 54 -3.09 13.03 8.60
C ILE A 54 -1.84 13.86 8.28
N ASP A 55 -0.95 14.00 9.26
CA ASP A 55 0.31 14.76 9.12
C ASP A 55 1.17 14.25 7.96
N TYR A 56 1.17 12.93 7.72
CA TYR A 56 1.83 12.34 6.57
C TYR A 56 1.20 12.76 5.24
N GLY A 57 -0.12 12.64 5.11
CA GLY A 57 -0.85 13.00 3.89
C GLY A 57 -0.79 14.51 3.57
N GLU A 58 -0.72 15.35 4.60
CA GLU A 58 -0.66 16.82 4.49
C GLU A 58 0.77 17.36 4.42
N LEU A 59 1.80 16.51 4.57
CA LEU A 59 3.19 16.92 4.56
C LEU A 59 3.53 17.69 3.26
N PRO A 60 3.92 18.98 3.32
CA PRO A 60 4.09 19.79 2.11
C PRO A 60 5.10 19.20 1.12
N LYS A 61 6.16 18.55 1.63
CA LYS A 61 7.16 17.88 0.80
C LYS A 61 6.61 16.65 0.06
N LEU A 62 5.66 15.92 0.66
CA LEU A 62 5.01 14.79 0.01
C LEU A 62 4.05 15.28 -1.07
N VAL A 63 3.25 16.31 -0.76
CA VAL A 63 2.32 16.94 -1.71
C VAL A 63 3.07 17.47 -2.94
N ASP A 64 4.17 18.19 -2.75
CA ASP A 64 5.03 18.66 -3.85
C ASP A 64 5.63 17.49 -4.66
N ALA A 65 6.09 16.43 -3.99
CA ALA A 65 6.64 15.26 -4.66
C ALA A 65 5.59 14.55 -5.55
N ILE A 66 4.36 14.37 -5.05
CA ILE A 66 3.24 13.78 -5.82
C ILE A 66 2.91 14.66 -7.03
N ALA A 67 2.80 15.98 -6.83
CA ALA A 67 2.47 16.92 -7.89
C ALA A 67 3.50 16.92 -9.03
N ARG A 68 4.79 16.74 -8.71
CA ARG A 68 5.89 16.68 -9.69
C ARG A 68 5.94 15.37 -10.49
N VAL A 69 5.52 14.26 -9.90
CA VAL A 69 5.53 12.94 -10.57
C VAL A 69 4.26 12.75 -11.40
N LEU A 70 3.14 13.23 -10.90
CA LEU A 70 1.82 13.07 -11.52
C LEU A 70 1.33 14.43 -12.04
N THR A 71 0.41 15.05 -11.30
CA THR A 71 -0.04 16.43 -11.52
C THR A 71 -0.52 17.02 -10.19
N PRO A 72 -0.67 18.34 -10.06
CA PRO A 72 -1.22 18.98 -8.85
C PRO A 72 -2.64 18.55 -8.45
N ARG A 73 -3.36 17.82 -9.32
CA ARG A 73 -4.68 17.27 -9.03
C ARG A 73 -4.64 15.94 -8.26
N HIS A 74 -3.47 15.31 -8.18
CA HIS A 74 -3.30 14.05 -7.47
C HIS A 74 -2.90 14.32 -6.02
N LEU A 75 -3.57 13.61 -5.11
CA LEU A 75 -3.35 13.72 -3.68
C LEU A 75 -2.94 12.36 -3.12
N HIS A 76 -2.39 12.37 -1.92
CA HIS A 76 -2.20 11.17 -1.14
C HIS A 76 -3.56 10.47 -0.88
N GLY A 77 -3.57 9.14 -0.81
CA GLY A 77 -4.78 8.36 -0.52
C GLY A 77 -5.39 8.72 0.83
N ASN A 78 -6.71 8.56 0.96
CA ASN A 78 -7.42 8.85 2.20
C ASN A 78 -7.36 7.66 3.18
N ARG A 79 -7.60 7.95 4.47
CA ARG A 79 -7.57 6.97 5.57
C ARG A 79 -8.65 5.89 5.47
N ASP A 80 -9.72 6.15 4.73
CA ASP A 80 -10.79 5.19 4.45
C ASP A 80 -10.44 4.20 3.35
N LEU A 81 -9.32 4.43 2.66
CA LEU A 81 -8.83 3.57 1.58
C LEU A 81 -7.53 2.87 1.97
N PHE A 82 -6.53 3.57 2.49
CA PHE A 82 -5.22 2.95 2.72
C PHE A 82 -5.15 2.13 4.02
N GLY A 83 -4.15 1.26 4.08
CA GLY A 83 -3.85 0.42 5.23
C GLY A 83 -2.38 0.45 5.64
N VAL A 84 -2.08 -0.21 6.76
CA VAL A 84 -0.71 -0.54 7.17
C VAL A 84 -0.38 -1.93 6.67
N LEU A 85 0.73 -2.07 5.96
CA LEU A 85 1.28 -3.37 5.55
C LEU A 85 2.19 -3.92 6.65
N LEU A 86 2.05 -5.21 6.94
CA LEU A 86 2.67 -5.87 8.08
C LEU A 86 3.48 -7.08 7.61
N GLU A 87 4.64 -7.27 8.22
CA GLU A 87 5.38 -8.51 8.09
C GLU A 87 4.67 -9.65 8.84
N PRO A 88 4.53 -10.84 8.23
CA PRO A 88 4.03 -12.00 8.93
C PRO A 88 5.01 -12.40 10.04
N ARG A 89 4.46 -12.86 11.17
CA ARG A 89 5.24 -13.24 12.36
C ARG A 89 5.75 -14.68 12.29
N ASP A 90 4.87 -15.60 11.87
CA ASP A 90 5.07 -17.02 12.16
C ASP A 90 5.84 -17.73 11.03
N THR A 91 5.54 -17.41 9.77
CA THR A 91 6.22 -17.98 8.60
C THR A 91 6.50 -16.94 7.51
N PRO A 92 7.62 -17.06 6.76
CA PRO A 92 7.90 -16.19 5.62
C PRO A 92 6.77 -16.21 4.60
N TRP A 93 6.52 -15.06 3.98
CA TRP A 93 5.50 -14.89 2.94
C TRP A 93 6.01 -13.98 1.82
N CYS A 94 5.49 -14.18 0.62
CA CYS A 94 5.65 -13.23 -0.49
C CYS A 94 4.30 -12.91 -1.12
N THR A 95 4.08 -11.64 -1.46
CA THR A 95 2.93 -11.24 -2.27
C THR A 95 3.21 -11.61 -3.72
N ASN A 96 2.24 -12.29 -4.36
CA ASN A 96 2.34 -12.63 -5.78
C ASN A 96 2.49 -11.36 -6.63
N TRP A 97 3.11 -11.51 -7.80
CA TRP A 97 3.17 -10.44 -8.79
C TRP A 97 1.76 -9.99 -9.18
N HIS A 98 1.53 -8.69 -9.11
CA HIS A 98 0.26 -8.06 -9.47
C HIS A 98 0.50 -6.59 -9.84
N ARG A 99 -0.52 -5.95 -10.42
CA ARG A 99 -0.61 -4.52 -10.65
C ARG A 99 -1.77 -3.99 -9.82
N ASP A 100 -1.48 -3.08 -8.89
CA ASP A 100 -2.47 -2.56 -7.94
C ASP A 100 -3.78 -2.12 -8.62
N TRP A 101 -3.68 -1.35 -9.71
CA TRP A 101 -4.86 -0.87 -10.41
C TRP A 101 -5.62 -1.98 -11.15
N ARG A 102 -4.91 -2.86 -11.87
CA ARG A 102 -5.55 -3.93 -12.65
C ARG A 102 -6.21 -4.98 -11.78
N ASP A 103 -5.49 -5.43 -10.75
CA ASP A 103 -5.83 -6.63 -10.01
C ASP A 103 -6.59 -6.34 -8.71
N ASN A 104 -6.55 -5.10 -8.20
CA ASN A 104 -7.23 -4.72 -6.95
C ASN A 104 -8.31 -3.62 -7.11
N ALA A 105 -8.43 -2.94 -8.26
CA ALA A 105 -9.48 -1.93 -8.45
C ALA A 105 -10.84 -2.59 -8.72
N VAL A 106 -11.80 -2.36 -7.80
CA VAL A 106 -13.16 -2.89 -7.93
C VAL A 106 -13.85 -2.27 -9.14
N GLY A 107 -14.42 -3.11 -10.02
CA GLY A 107 -15.22 -2.67 -11.16
C GLY A 107 -14.41 -2.20 -12.38
N LEU A 108 -13.09 -2.45 -12.41
CA LEU A 108 -12.28 -2.19 -13.60
C LEU A 108 -12.70 -3.14 -14.74
N PRO A 109 -13.07 -2.63 -15.93
CA PRO A 109 -13.34 -3.46 -17.11
C PRO A 109 -12.01 -4.01 -17.64
N LEU A 110 -11.73 -5.30 -17.41
CA LEU A 110 -10.46 -5.91 -17.79
C LEU A 110 -10.30 -5.99 -19.31
N GLU A 111 -11.40 -6.10 -20.05
CA GLU A 111 -11.39 -6.13 -21.50
C GLU A 111 -10.80 -4.83 -22.08
N LEU A 112 -11.24 -3.67 -21.55
CA LEU A 112 -10.71 -2.36 -21.95
C LEU A 112 -9.26 -2.17 -21.51
N TRP A 113 -8.90 -2.69 -20.33
CA TRP A 113 -7.52 -2.67 -19.87
C TRP A 113 -6.61 -3.43 -20.85
N ASP A 114 -7.00 -4.64 -21.22
CA ASP A 114 -6.22 -5.52 -22.08
C ASP A 114 -6.11 -4.96 -23.52
N GLU A 115 -7.16 -4.29 -24.03
CA GLU A 115 -7.12 -3.56 -25.31
C GLU A 115 -6.05 -2.46 -25.33
N VAL A 116 -5.93 -1.69 -24.25
CA VAL A 116 -5.04 -0.52 -24.19
C VAL A 116 -3.61 -0.91 -23.82
N PHE A 117 -3.44 -1.75 -22.80
CA PHE A 117 -2.11 -2.02 -22.23
C PHE A 117 -1.41 -3.20 -22.88
N SER A 118 -2.10 -3.96 -23.77
CA SER A 118 -1.56 -5.12 -24.47
C SER A 118 -0.77 -6.02 -23.52
N ASP A 119 -1.32 -6.21 -22.31
CA ASP A 119 -0.83 -7.18 -21.35
C ASP A 119 -1.14 -8.56 -21.92
N ARG A 120 -0.36 -8.98 -22.93
CA ARG A 120 -0.30 -10.38 -23.28
C ARG A 120 0.12 -11.06 -22.00
N LEU A 121 -0.85 -11.67 -21.34
CA LEU A 121 -0.64 -12.70 -20.35
C LEU A 121 0.55 -13.51 -20.87
N LEU A 122 1.63 -13.57 -20.10
CA LEU A 122 2.54 -14.68 -20.22
C LEU A 122 1.63 -15.89 -20.05
N GLN A 123 1.19 -16.45 -21.18
CA GLN A 123 0.32 -17.60 -21.24
C GLN A 123 1.03 -18.67 -20.42
N SER A 124 0.48 -18.97 -19.24
CA SER A 124 0.34 -20.30 -18.64
C SER A 124 1.50 -21.32 -18.66
N ASP A 125 2.72 -20.99 -19.06
CA ASP A 125 3.81 -21.96 -19.26
C ASP A 125 4.83 -22.02 -18.11
N GLN A 126 4.59 -21.30 -17.00
CA GLN A 126 5.47 -21.33 -15.82
C GLN A 126 4.83 -21.94 -14.55
N LEU A 127 3.58 -22.42 -14.62
CA LEU A 127 3.04 -23.29 -13.57
C LEU A 127 3.25 -24.76 -13.95
N ARG A 128 4.51 -25.22 -13.97
CA ARG A 128 4.76 -26.64 -13.77
C ARG A 128 4.65 -26.92 -12.27
N PRO A 129 3.92 -27.96 -11.85
CA PRO A 129 4.01 -28.41 -10.48
C PRO A 129 5.45 -28.85 -10.21
N VAL A 130 6.05 -28.29 -9.16
CA VAL A 130 7.24 -28.88 -8.56
C VAL A 130 6.79 -30.26 -8.05
N ARG A 131 7.40 -31.31 -8.61
CA ARG A 131 7.20 -32.70 -8.18
C ARG A 131 7.65 -32.89 -6.73
#